data_AF-E0YDZ6-F1
#
_entry.id   AF-E0YDZ6-F1
#
_cell.length_a   1.000
_cell.length_b   1.000
_cell.length_c   1.000
_cell.angle_alpha   90.00
_cell.angle_beta   90.00
_cell.angle_gamma   90.00
#
_symmetry.space_group_name_H-M   'P 1'
#
loop_
_entity.id
_entity.type
_entity.pdbx_description
1 polymer ?
#
loop_
_entity_poly.entity_id
_entity_poly.type
_entity_poly.pdbx_seq_one_letter_code
_entity_poly.pdbx_strand_id
1 'polypeptide(L)'
;MCETKVAVYGKGGIGKSTTSCNISIALARRGKRVLQIGCDPKHDSTFTLTGFLIPTIIDTLQSKDYHYEDVWPEDVIYRGYGRSGPC
;
A
#
# COMPACT_ATOMS: atom_id res chain seq x y z
N MET A 1 -12.52 8.77 -10.71
CA MET A 1 -12.05 9.99 -10.04
C MET A 1 -11.88 9.68 -8.56
N CYS A 2 -10.66 9.70 -8.03
CA CYS A 2 -10.40 9.50 -6.60
C CYS A 2 -10.30 10.90 -5.98
N GLU A 3 -11.33 11.34 -5.24
CA GLU A 3 -11.48 12.75 -4.83
C GLU A 3 -10.67 13.15 -3.59
N THR A 4 -10.04 12.22 -2.87
CA THR A 4 -9.38 12.54 -1.58
C THR A 4 -8.01 11.87 -1.47
N LYS A 5 -6.98 12.70 -1.24
CA LYS A 5 -5.60 12.27 -0.96
C LYS A 5 -5.27 12.61 0.49
N VAL A 6 -4.71 11.65 1.23
CA VAL A 6 -4.36 11.80 2.65
C VAL A 6 -2.90 11.40 2.81
N ALA A 7 -2.13 12.18 3.58
CA ALA A 7 -0.76 11.87 3.94
C ALA A 7 -0.62 11.87 5.46
N VAL A 8 0.01 10.82 6.01
CA VAL A 8 0.15 10.62 7.47
C VAL A 8 1.62 10.78 7.85
N TYR A 9 1.93 11.77 8.68
CA TYR A 9 3.27 12.09 9.15
C TYR A 9 3.40 11.95 10.68
N GLY A 10 4.63 11.93 11.18
CA GLY A 10 4.92 11.81 12.61
C GLY A 10 6.22 11.06 12.90
N LYS A 11 6.65 11.10 14.17
CA LYS A 11 7.89 10.45 14.65
C LYS A 11 7.91 8.94 14.33
N GLY A 12 9.10 8.37 14.20
CA GLY A 12 9.27 6.91 14.14
C GLY A 12 8.64 6.23 15.36
N GLY A 13 7.92 5.12 15.13
CA GLY A 13 7.29 4.34 16.20
C GLY A 13 5.99 4.89 16.79
N ILE A 14 5.48 6.07 16.36
CA ILE A 14 4.25 6.67 16.91
C ILE A 14 2.95 5.97 16.46
N GLY A 15 3.03 4.92 15.64
CA GLY A 15 1.87 4.18 15.15
C GLY A 15 1.27 4.65 13.83
N LYS A 16 2.02 5.38 12.99
CA LYS A 16 1.55 5.86 11.67
C LYS A 16 0.97 4.73 10.79
N SER A 17 1.72 3.65 10.63
CA SER A 17 1.33 2.45 9.86
C SER A 17 0.05 1.82 10.40
N THR A 18 -0.07 1.73 11.73
CA THR A 18 -1.26 1.19 12.40
C THR A 18 -2.48 2.06 12.11
N THR A 19 -2.34 3.38 12.24
CA THR A 19 -3.41 4.34 11.97
C THR A 19 -3.80 4.34 10.49
N SER A 20 -2.83 4.35 9.57
CA SER A 20 -3.12 4.36 8.12
C SER A 20 -3.87 3.10 7.70
N CYS A 21 -3.46 1.91 8.16
CA CYS A 21 -4.17 0.66 7.89
C CYS A 21 -5.64 0.71 8.35
N ASN A 22 -5.88 1.18 9.58
CA ASN A 22 -7.23 1.27 10.13
C ASN A 22 -8.10 2.29 9.40
N ILE A 23 -7.53 3.43 8.98
CA ILE A 23 -8.23 4.40 8.13
C ILE A 23 -8.62 3.76 6.79
N SER A 24 -7.69 3.04 6.15
CA SER A 24 -7.96 2.35 4.88
C SER A 24 -9.06 1.30 5.02
N ILE A 25 -9.04 0.49 6.08
CA ILE A 25 -10.10 -0.49 6.40
C ILE A 25 -11.44 0.21 6.64
N ALA A 26 -11.45 1.30 7.40
CA ALA A 26 -12.68 2.04 7.70
C ALA A 26 -13.31 2.65 6.44
N LEU A 27 -12.49 3.19 5.53
CA LEU A 27 -12.95 3.71 4.24
C LEU A 27 -13.44 2.60 3.31
N ALA A 28 -12.73 1.48 3.24
CA ALA A 28 -13.15 0.30 2.49
C ALA A 28 -14.49 -0.25 2.98
N ARG A 29 -14.69 -0.34 4.30
CA ARG A 29 -15.98 -0.72 4.93
C ARG A 29 -17.13 0.22 4.58
N ARG A 30 -16.83 1.48 4.24
CA ARG A 30 -17.80 2.48 3.76
C ARG A 30 -17.99 2.45 2.23
N GLY A 31 -17.54 1.38 1.56
CA GLY A 31 -17.70 1.20 0.12
C GLY A 31 -16.77 2.07 -0.74
N LYS A 32 -15.72 2.68 -0.15
CA LYS A 32 -14.74 3.46 -0.91
C LYS A 32 -13.64 2.55 -1.44
N ARG A 33 -13.19 2.81 -2.67
CA ARG A 33 -11.95 2.21 -3.21
C ARG A 33 -10.76 2.96 -2.61
N VAL A 34 -9.82 2.23 -2.02
CA VAL A 34 -8.69 2.80 -1.27
C VAL A 34 -7.39 2.20 -1.79
N LEU A 35 -6.42 3.08 -2.07
CA LEU A 35 -5.04 2.70 -2.34
C LEU A 35 -4.17 3.25 -1.20
N GLN A 36 -3.52 2.36 -0.45
CA GLN A 36 -2.55 2.74 0.57
C GLN A 36 -1.14 2.54 0.04
N ILE A 37 -0.32 3.59 0.08
CA ILE A 37 1.07 3.59 -0.38
C ILE A 37 1.98 3.75 0.85
N GLY A 38 2.91 2.82 1.01
CA GLY A 38 3.95 2.90 2.04
C GLY A 38 5.17 3.67 1.55
N CYS A 39 5.59 4.70 2.29
CA CYS A 39 6.74 5.53 1.95
C CYS A 39 7.84 5.49 3.04
N ASP A 40 7.95 4.38 3.78
CA ASP A 40 8.93 4.19 4.85
C ASP A 40 9.85 3.01 4.51
N PRO A 41 11.19 3.14 4.68
CA PRO A 41 12.13 2.05 4.38
C PRO A 41 11.88 0.77 5.19
N LYS A 42 11.15 0.86 6.33
CA LYS A 42 10.72 -0.30 7.12
C LYS A 42 9.70 -1.19 6.40
N HIS A 43 9.05 -0.70 5.33
CA HIS A 43 8.15 -1.43 4.42
C HIS A 43 6.99 -2.24 5.06
N ASP A 44 6.73 -2.10 6.35
CA ASP A 44 5.70 -2.83 7.10
C ASP A 44 4.32 -2.14 7.10
N SER A 45 4.20 -0.99 6.43
CA SER A 45 3.02 -0.14 6.52
C SER A 45 1.73 -0.72 5.95
N THR A 46 1.82 -1.74 5.08
CA THR A 46 0.68 -2.41 4.43
C THR A 46 0.47 -3.84 4.96
N PHE A 47 1.35 -4.33 5.83
CA PHE A 47 1.35 -5.71 6.33
C PHE A 47 0.01 -6.13 6.91
N THR A 48 -0.62 -5.29 7.73
CA THR A 48 -1.92 -5.58 8.36
C THR A 48 -3.06 -5.64 7.34
N LEU A 49 -2.91 -5.06 6.15
CA LEU A 49 -3.90 -5.09 5.08
C LEU A 49 -3.78 -6.36 4.23
N THR A 50 -2.57 -6.82 3.96
CA THR A 50 -2.26 -7.94 3.05
C THR A 50 -2.10 -9.26 3.79
N GLY A 51 -1.68 -9.24 5.06
CA GLY A 51 -1.35 -10.41 5.86
C GLY A 51 0.06 -10.96 5.63
N PHE A 52 0.85 -10.34 4.75
CA PHE A 52 2.24 -10.69 4.44
C PHE A 52 3.01 -9.45 3.98
N LEU A 53 4.34 -9.51 4.02
CA LEU A 53 5.20 -8.42 3.50
C LEU A 53 5.20 -8.49 1.97
N ILE A 54 4.66 -7.46 1.33
CA ILE A 54 4.69 -7.32 -0.12
C ILE A 54 6.09 -6.88 -0.57
N PRO A 55 6.56 -7.32 -1.75
CA PRO A 55 7.75 -6.76 -2.37
C PRO A 55 7.65 -5.23 -2.49
N THR A 56 8.74 -4.54 -2.20
CA THR A 56 8.81 -3.10 -2.42
C THR A 56 8.96 -2.78 -3.92
N ILE A 57 8.76 -1.51 -4.26
CA ILE A 57 9.03 -1.03 -5.63
C ILE A 57 10.50 -1.27 -6.00
N ILE A 58 11.42 -1.14 -5.04
CA ILE A 58 12.85 -1.36 -5.29
C ILE A 58 13.15 -2.84 -5.53
N ASP A 59 12.54 -3.76 -4.76
CA ASP A 59 12.70 -5.20 -4.98
C ASP A 59 12.19 -5.61 -6.37
N THR A 60 11.05 -5.04 -6.78
CA THR A 60 10.47 -5.28 -8.10
C THR A 60 11.38 -4.78 -9.21
N LEU A 61 11.92 -3.57 -9.08
CA LEU A 61 12.88 -3.02 -10.05
C LEU A 61 14.15 -3.87 -10.14
N GLN A 62 14.68 -4.34 -9.01
CA GLN A 62 15.84 -5.24 -8.99
C GLN A 62 15.57 -6.55 -9.72
N SER A 63 14.37 -7.12 -9.57
CA SER A 63 13.98 -8.36 -10.28
C SER A 63 13.88 -8.19 -11.80
N LYS A 64 13.73 -6.95 -12.28
CA LYS A 64 13.60 -6.58 -13.70
C LYS A 64 14.87 -5.90 -14.24
N ASP A 65 16.00 -6.02 -13.53
CA ASP A 65 17.26 -5.36 -13.87
C ASP A 65 17.11 -3.85 -14.16
N TYR A 66 16.23 -3.20 -13.40
CA TYR A 66 15.91 -1.77 -13.51
C TYR A 66 15.36 -1.31 -14.88
N HIS A 67 14.87 -2.24 -15.71
CA HIS A 67 14.09 -1.94 -16.91
C HIS A 67 12.67 -1.52 -16.53
N TYR A 68 12.44 -0.21 -16.42
CA TYR A 68 11.16 0.37 -16.02
C TYR A 68 10.01 0.02 -16.98
N GLU A 69 10.33 -0.20 -18.25
CA GLU A 69 9.43 -0.65 -19.31
C GLU A 69 8.82 -2.04 -19.05
N ASP A 70 9.46 -2.86 -18.22
CA ASP A 70 9.01 -4.22 -17.91
C ASP A 70 8.23 -4.32 -16.58
N VAL A 71 7.98 -3.18 -15.92
CA VAL A 71 7.23 -3.08 -14.67
C VAL A 71 5.79 -2.70 -14.95
N TRP A 72 4.88 -3.59 -14.56
CA TRP A 72 3.44 -3.39 -14.71
C TRP A 72 2.78 -3.10 -13.35
N PRO A 73 1.61 -2.43 -13.31
CA PRO A 73 0.89 -2.18 -12.07
C PRO A 73 0.63 -3.45 -11.25
N GLU A 74 0.43 -4.58 -11.91
CA GLU A 74 0.18 -5.89 -11.30
C GLU A 74 1.39 -6.43 -10.53
N ASP A 75 2.61 -5.96 -10.85
CA ASP A 75 3.83 -6.37 -10.16
C ASP A 75 3.97 -5.69 -8.78
N VAL A 76 3.32 -4.53 -8.59
CA VAL A 76 3.49 -3.65 -7.41
C VAL A 76 2.19 -3.38 -6.64
N ILE A 77 1.03 -3.66 -7.22
CA ILE A 77 -0.29 -3.48 -6.57
C ILE A 77 -0.81 -4.81 -6.05
N TYR A 78 -0.84 -4.93 -4.72
CA TYR A 78 -1.33 -6.11 -4.04
C TYR A 78 -2.70 -5.84 -3.41
N ARG A 79 -3.58 -6.84 -3.46
CA ARG A 79 -4.90 -6.74 -2.84
C ARG A 79 -4.80 -6.85 -1.32
N GLY A 80 -5.38 -5.89 -0.63
CA GLY A 80 -5.53 -5.90 0.83
C GLY A 80 -6.95 -6.29 1.30
N TYR A 81 -7.30 -5.82 2.50
CA TYR A 81 -8.61 -6.01 3.14
C TYR A 81 -9.79 -5.70 2.21
N GLY A 82 -10.80 -6.57 2.18
CA GLY A 82 -12.09 -6.31 1.53
C GLY A 82 -12.43 -7.12 0.28
N ARG A 83 -11.52 -7.97 -0.25
CA ARG A 83 -11.71 -9.03 -1.29
C ARG A 83 -12.55 -8.75 -2.56
N SER A 84 -13.13 -7.57 -2.77
CA SER A 84 -13.92 -7.23 -3.97
C SER A 84 -13.11 -6.39 -4.97
N GLY A 85 -12.67 -7.04 -6.05
CA GLY A 85 -12.11 -6.40 -7.26
C GLY A 85 -10.67 -5.86 -7.17
N PRO A 86 -10.00 -5.59 -8.31
CA PRO A 86 -8.85 -4.70 -8.34
C PRO A 86 -9.32 -3.28 -8.00
N CYS A 87 -8.45 -2.51 -7.34
CA CYS A 87 -8.72 -1.15 -6.85
C CYS A 87 -9.28 -0.22 -7.95
#